data_AF-A0A8H8UJ08-F1
#
_entry.id   AF-A0A8H8UJ08-F1
#
_cell.length_a   1.000
_cell.length_b   1.000
_cell.length_c   1.000
_cell.angle_alpha   90.00
_cell.angle_beta   90.00
_cell.angle_gamma   90.00
#
_symmetry.space_group_name_H-M   'P 1'
#
loop_
_entity.id
_entity.type
_entity.pdbx_description
1 polymer ?
#
loop_
_entity_poly.entity_id
_entity_poly.type
_entity_poly.pdbx_seq_one_letter_code
_entity_poly.pdbx_strand_id
1 'polypeptide(L)'
;MFFLPLILAAGSFSTLISGAPVSSFLSNVVSHRAPHSHRASHSLKARSGYSIFGGTGEVSDGWPSTSSWLSFDTLFTANEDNIKQSCTQWDVPNPSTDEISEMKSAITSVAASTGVDSRFILAIIMQESNGCVRAPTTNYGVSNPGLMQSHDGTGTCHDPSVQNPCPSSAITQMIQDGAGGTSAGDGLKQCIASSGATDDSKYFKAARIYNSGSIASGGNLGAGIATHCYASDLANRLMGWTGTSSGCSEGSIGSVTSGSGGGSGSSGSSSSSSAAASSVPVPTYSAASSPATSSEAPSSTTSATKPTSSAGGDAGGVFQEKPSSTSSSAPSSTAPASTATTTATTTAATVSSAVTATATAAATSTQPAAAESSSSTPVSTTAEKYPYAVSSCNSWYTVVANDYCELVEQKFGITAAELQQWNAQLMDDCSNLWLGYQYCVGA
;
A
#
# COMPACT_ATOMS: atom_id res chain seq x y z
N MET A 1 -15.00 8.43 -38.78
CA MET A 1 -13.70 7.84 -38.37
C MET A 1 -13.68 7.84 -36.86
N PHE A 2 -13.56 6.66 -36.22
CA PHE A 2 -13.37 6.58 -34.77
C PHE A 2 -11.85 6.59 -34.50
N PHE A 3 -11.40 7.49 -33.65
CA PHE A 3 -10.06 7.45 -33.05
C PHE A 3 -10.22 7.01 -31.59
N LEU A 4 -9.62 5.89 -31.22
CA LEU A 4 -9.34 5.57 -29.82
C LEU A 4 -8.02 6.23 -29.46
N PRO A 5 -7.96 7.09 -28.42
CA PRO A 5 -6.68 7.48 -27.84
C PRO A 5 -6.10 6.29 -27.07
N LEU A 6 -4.92 5.83 -27.49
CA LEU A 6 -4.21 4.74 -26.83
C LEU A 6 -3.46 5.31 -25.62
N ILE A 7 -4.09 5.28 -24.44
CA ILE A 7 -3.47 5.73 -23.19
C ILE A 7 -2.49 4.65 -22.71
N LEU A 8 -1.19 4.89 -22.89
CA LEU A 8 -0.15 4.17 -22.14
C LEU A 8 0.09 4.91 -20.83
N ALA A 9 -0.10 4.24 -19.70
CA ALA A 9 0.29 4.77 -18.40
C ALA A 9 1.82 4.70 -18.20
N ALA A 10 2.32 5.52 -17.28
CA ALA A 10 3.75 5.68 -17.04
C ALA A 10 4.39 4.40 -16.47
N GLY A 11 5.52 3.98 -17.06
CA GLY A 11 6.40 2.99 -16.44
C GLY A 11 7.38 3.68 -15.48
N SER A 12 7.42 3.23 -14.22
CA SER A 12 8.36 3.72 -13.22
C SER A 12 9.80 3.29 -13.56
N PHE A 13 10.63 4.21 -14.04
CA PHE A 13 12.00 3.92 -14.45
C PHE A 13 12.94 3.75 -13.24
N SER A 14 13.50 2.55 -13.06
CA SER A 14 14.63 2.31 -12.17
C SER A 14 15.94 2.75 -12.84
N THR A 15 16.44 3.94 -12.52
CA THR A 15 17.70 4.47 -13.08
C THR A 15 18.93 4.02 -12.31
N LEU A 16 19.84 3.27 -12.95
CA LEU A 16 21.15 2.95 -12.40
C LEU A 16 22.07 4.18 -12.44
N ILE A 17 22.79 4.47 -11.35
CA ILE A 17 24.00 5.30 -11.35
C ILE A 17 25.07 4.63 -10.48
N SER A 18 26.24 4.36 -11.04
CA SER A 18 27.40 3.82 -10.30
C SER A 18 28.26 4.95 -9.74
N GLY A 19 28.26 5.12 -8.41
CA GLY A 19 29.23 5.97 -7.70
C GLY A 19 30.40 5.14 -7.17
N ALA A 20 31.61 5.37 -7.69
CA ALA A 20 32.82 4.71 -7.21
C ALA A 20 33.42 5.46 -5.99
N PRO A 21 33.65 4.80 -4.84
CA PRO A 21 34.22 5.46 -3.67
C PRO A 21 35.74 5.69 -3.81
N VAL A 22 36.19 6.92 -3.53
CA VAL A 22 37.62 7.26 -3.51
C VAL A 22 38.20 6.93 -2.13
N SER A 23 39.32 6.20 -2.08
CA SER A 23 39.96 5.82 -0.82
C SER A 23 40.58 7.01 -0.08
N SER A 24 40.52 6.98 1.25
CA SER A 24 41.40 7.75 2.15
C SER A 24 41.61 6.97 3.43
N PHE A 25 42.85 6.96 3.94
CA PHE A 25 43.33 5.96 4.90
C PHE A 25 43.48 6.52 6.33
N LEU A 26 43.10 5.67 7.31
CA LEU A 26 43.70 5.50 8.66
C LEU A 26 43.93 6.78 9.52
N SER A 27 43.42 6.86 10.76
CA SER A 27 44.03 6.11 11.88
C SER A 27 43.21 6.11 13.18
N ASN A 28 43.10 4.95 13.84
CA ASN A 28 43.65 4.63 15.19
C ASN A 28 43.88 5.79 16.20
N VAL A 29 43.53 5.74 17.50
CA VAL A 29 42.96 4.71 18.42
C VAL A 29 42.27 5.43 19.61
N VAL A 30 41.35 4.80 20.35
CA VAL A 30 41.41 4.57 21.83
C VAL A 30 40.15 3.85 22.31
N SER A 31 40.30 2.93 23.28
CA SER A 31 39.20 2.15 23.87
C SER A 31 38.93 2.56 25.33
N HIS A 32 37.67 2.83 25.66
CA HIS A 32 37.18 2.94 27.04
C HIS A 32 35.89 2.13 27.24
N ARG A 33 35.73 1.58 28.44
CA ARG A 33 34.81 0.47 28.74
C ARG A 33 33.94 0.81 29.95
N ALA A 34 32.65 1.02 29.73
CA ALA A 34 31.64 1.14 30.78
C ALA A 34 30.32 0.50 30.31
N PRO A 35 29.68 -0.40 31.09
CA PRO A 35 28.48 -1.11 30.64
C PRO A 35 27.20 -0.53 31.24
N HIS A 36 26.27 -0.04 30.40
CA HIS A 36 24.88 0.13 30.79
C HIS A 36 23.93 -0.39 29.71
N SER A 37 23.03 -1.29 30.12
CA SER A 37 22.08 -1.96 29.23
C SER A 37 20.91 -1.05 28.89
N HIS A 38 21.06 -0.22 27.87
CA HIS A 38 19.93 0.34 27.15
C HIS A 38 19.52 -0.65 26.06
N ARG A 39 18.66 -1.60 26.45
CA ARG A 39 17.96 -2.52 25.53
C ARG A 39 16.91 -1.75 24.73
N ALA A 40 17.37 -0.89 23.83
CA ALA A 40 16.56 -0.09 22.92
C ALA A 40 15.66 -1.05 22.12
N SER A 41 14.38 -1.09 22.46
CA SER A 41 13.45 -2.11 21.96
C SER A 41 12.84 -1.70 20.63
N HIS A 42 13.74 -1.48 19.67
CA HIS A 42 13.47 -1.41 18.24
C HIS A 42 14.30 -2.56 17.63
N SER A 43 13.75 -3.51 16.88
CA SER A 43 12.62 -3.34 15.98
C SER A 43 11.70 -4.56 15.93
N LEU A 44 10.40 -4.36 16.18
CA LEU A 44 9.36 -5.32 15.79
C LEU A 44 8.95 -5.11 14.32
N LYS A 45 9.93 -5.02 13.40
CA LYS A 45 9.68 -5.01 11.96
C LYS A 45 9.38 -6.45 11.52
N ALA A 46 8.20 -6.93 11.92
CA ALA A 46 7.55 -8.08 11.33
C ALA A 46 7.18 -7.71 9.88
N ARG A 47 8.20 -7.73 9.01
CA ARG A 47 8.02 -7.66 7.56
C ARG A 47 7.30 -8.94 7.18
N SER A 48 6.01 -8.84 6.88
CA SER A 48 5.29 -9.94 6.23
C SER A 48 6.01 -10.28 4.94
N GLY A 49 6.42 -11.54 4.77
CA GLY A 49 7.13 -12.01 3.58
C GLY A 49 6.29 -11.77 2.32
N TYR A 50 6.93 -11.33 1.23
CA TYR A 50 6.22 -10.98 0.00
C TYR A 50 5.46 -12.20 -0.56
N SER A 51 4.16 -12.05 -0.78
CA SER A 51 3.28 -13.08 -1.34
C SER A 51 2.82 -12.68 -2.74
N ILE A 52 2.76 -13.63 -3.68
CA ILE A 52 2.39 -13.37 -5.08
C ILE A 52 0.86 -13.37 -5.18
N PHE A 53 0.24 -12.22 -5.46
CA PHE A 53 -1.22 -12.12 -5.62
C PHE A 53 -1.61 -11.96 -7.10
N GLY A 54 -2.04 -13.06 -7.71
CA GLY A 54 -2.67 -13.07 -9.04
C GLY A 54 -4.17 -13.37 -8.95
N GLY A 55 -4.88 -13.26 -10.07
CA GLY A 55 -6.34 -13.41 -10.12
C GLY A 55 -7.06 -12.06 -9.97
N THR A 56 -8.31 -12.11 -9.50
CA THR A 56 -9.28 -11.00 -9.64
C THR A 56 -9.22 -9.93 -8.56
N GLY A 57 -8.42 -10.13 -7.49
CA GLY A 57 -8.49 -9.33 -6.26
C GLY A 57 -9.40 -9.92 -5.17
N GLU A 58 -10.08 -11.04 -5.44
CA GLU A 58 -11.05 -11.63 -4.52
C GLU A 58 -10.38 -12.55 -3.47
N VAL A 59 -10.98 -12.63 -2.28
CA VAL A 59 -10.46 -13.45 -1.17
C VAL A 59 -10.51 -14.96 -1.50
N SER A 60 -11.41 -15.38 -2.39
CA SER A 60 -11.41 -16.71 -3.01
C SER A 60 -10.14 -17.02 -3.80
N ASP A 61 -9.56 -15.99 -4.41
CA ASP A 61 -8.30 -16.04 -5.14
C ASP A 61 -7.12 -15.79 -4.17
N GLY A 62 -7.31 -15.92 -2.86
CA GLY A 62 -6.25 -15.80 -1.85
C GLY A 62 -5.80 -14.37 -1.50
N TRP A 63 -6.52 -13.33 -1.94
CA TRP A 63 -6.19 -11.93 -1.64
C TRP A 63 -6.56 -11.52 -0.19
N PRO A 64 -5.83 -10.56 0.42
CA PRO A 64 -6.06 -10.16 1.81
C PRO A 64 -7.29 -9.26 1.96
N SER A 65 -8.23 -9.67 2.82
CA SER A 65 -9.38 -8.86 3.25
C SER A 65 -8.96 -7.63 4.05
N THR A 66 -9.81 -6.59 4.09
CA THR A 66 -9.54 -5.34 4.85
C THR A 66 -9.35 -5.55 6.35
N SER A 67 -9.78 -6.71 6.86
CA SER A 67 -9.58 -7.19 8.22
C SER A 67 -8.20 -7.79 8.50
N SER A 68 -7.43 -8.17 7.47
CA SER A 68 -6.05 -8.68 7.62
C SER A 68 -4.97 -7.63 7.33
N TRP A 69 -5.36 -6.44 6.87
CA TRP A 69 -4.45 -5.32 6.69
C TRP A 69 -4.05 -4.71 8.04
N LEU A 70 -2.81 -4.23 8.16
CA LEU A 70 -2.35 -3.55 9.38
C LEU A 70 -3.04 -2.20 9.56
N SER A 71 -2.97 -1.63 10.78
CA SER A 71 -3.54 -0.31 11.06
C SER A 71 -2.80 0.80 10.29
N PHE A 72 -3.48 1.91 10.00
CA PHE A 72 -2.87 3.06 9.33
C PHE A 72 -1.62 3.58 10.06
N ASP A 73 -1.66 3.69 11.39
CA ASP A 73 -0.50 4.07 12.20
C ASP A 73 0.66 3.08 12.06
N THR A 74 0.37 1.78 12.06
CA THR A 74 1.39 0.73 11.86
C THR A 74 2.03 0.82 10.48
N LEU A 75 1.21 0.96 9.43
CA LEU A 75 1.68 1.07 8.04
C LEU A 75 2.49 2.35 7.81
N PHE A 76 2.05 3.48 8.36
CA PHE A 76 2.78 4.75 8.22
C PHE A 76 4.13 4.67 8.94
N THR A 77 4.15 4.18 10.18
CA THR A 77 5.39 4.02 10.97
C THR A 77 6.36 3.04 10.29
N ALA A 78 5.87 1.96 9.69
CA ALA A 78 6.72 0.97 9.00
C ALA A 78 7.44 1.54 7.76
N ASN A 79 6.81 2.51 7.09
CA ASN A 79 7.30 3.18 5.88
C ASN A 79 8.05 4.50 6.16
N GLU A 80 8.04 5.02 7.40
CA GLU A 80 8.55 6.36 7.72
C GLU A 80 9.99 6.60 7.25
N ASP A 81 10.86 5.60 7.38
CA ASP A 81 12.26 5.68 6.94
C ASP A 81 12.43 5.61 5.42
N ASN A 82 11.48 5.01 4.70
CA ASN A 82 11.43 5.07 3.24
C ASN A 82 11.01 6.49 2.81
N ILE A 83 9.99 7.05 3.46
CA ILE A 83 9.49 8.40 3.19
C ILE A 83 10.61 9.44 3.41
N LYS A 84 11.36 9.35 4.52
CA LYS A 84 12.54 10.21 4.83
C LYS A 84 13.66 10.19 3.76
N GLN A 85 13.66 9.22 2.85
CA GLN A 85 14.72 9.03 1.84
C GLN A 85 14.16 9.00 0.40
N SER A 86 12.85 9.15 0.25
CA SER A 86 12.08 8.91 -0.97
C SER A 86 12.43 9.84 -2.14
N CYS A 87 12.89 11.06 -1.89
CA CYS A 87 13.23 12.03 -2.93
C CYS A 87 14.68 11.91 -3.44
N THR A 88 15.54 11.16 -2.74
CA THR A 88 16.94 10.93 -3.12
C THR A 88 17.08 10.40 -4.54
N GLN A 89 16.12 9.59 -5.01
CA GLN A 89 16.11 9.00 -6.36
C GLN A 89 15.91 10.02 -7.50
N TRP A 90 15.58 11.28 -7.16
CA TRP A 90 15.42 12.39 -8.11
C TRP A 90 16.37 13.58 -7.84
N ASP A 91 17.34 13.43 -6.92
CA ASP A 91 18.28 14.49 -6.50
C ASP A 91 17.59 15.79 -5.99
N VAL A 92 16.42 15.64 -5.34
CA VAL A 92 15.68 16.75 -4.72
C VAL A 92 15.55 16.56 -3.20
N PRO A 93 15.40 17.63 -2.39
CA PRO A 93 15.43 17.53 -0.94
C PRO A 93 14.41 16.55 -0.35
N ASN A 94 14.87 15.63 0.50
CA ASN A 94 14.01 14.66 1.17
C ASN A 94 12.95 15.30 2.08
N PRO A 95 11.83 14.60 2.34
CA PRO A 95 10.78 15.09 3.24
C PRO A 95 11.31 15.35 4.66
N SER A 96 10.99 16.52 5.22
CA SER A 96 11.29 16.82 6.63
C SER A 96 10.34 16.10 7.59
N THR A 97 10.69 16.01 8.87
CA THR A 97 9.80 15.45 9.91
C THR A 97 8.42 16.13 9.94
N ASP A 98 8.40 17.45 9.72
CA ASP A 98 7.16 18.23 9.67
C ASP A 98 6.34 17.89 8.42
N GLU A 99 6.98 17.76 7.25
CA GLU A 99 6.33 17.36 5.99
C GLU A 99 5.74 15.94 6.06
N ILE A 100 6.41 15.04 6.80
CA ILE A 100 5.93 13.67 7.05
C ILE A 100 4.72 13.69 8.00
N SER A 101 4.74 14.54 9.04
CA SER A 101 3.61 14.73 9.96
C SER A 101 2.39 15.35 9.27
N GLU A 102 2.62 16.35 8.42
CA GLU A 102 1.60 16.98 7.58
C GLU A 102 1.03 15.99 6.55
N MET A 103 1.87 15.14 5.92
CA MET A 103 1.41 14.06 5.04
C MET A 103 0.50 13.07 5.77
N LYS A 104 0.88 12.61 6.97
CA LYS A 104 0.05 11.71 7.79
C LYS A 104 -1.32 12.34 8.12
N SER A 105 -1.31 13.64 8.42
CA SER A 105 -2.50 14.43 8.74
C SER A 105 -3.39 14.63 7.51
N ALA A 106 -2.79 14.94 6.35
CA ALA A 106 -3.46 15.09 5.07
C ALA A 106 -4.09 13.78 4.58
N ILE A 107 -3.40 12.63 4.67
CA ILE A 107 -3.98 11.31 4.35
C ILE A 107 -5.23 11.06 5.22
N THR A 108 -5.15 11.36 6.52
CA THR A 108 -6.28 11.16 7.45
C THR A 108 -7.47 12.08 7.12
N SER A 109 -7.19 13.34 6.78
CA SER A 109 -8.20 14.33 6.40
C SER A 109 -8.89 13.99 5.06
N VAL A 110 -8.11 13.64 4.04
CA VAL A 110 -8.61 13.29 2.71
C VAL A 110 -9.34 11.93 2.72
N ALA A 111 -8.91 10.97 3.54
CA ALA A 111 -9.68 9.74 3.77
C ALA A 111 -11.10 10.05 4.27
N ALA A 112 -11.22 10.97 5.25
CA ALA A 112 -12.50 11.39 5.80
C ALA A 112 -13.36 12.20 4.82
N SER A 113 -12.76 13.03 3.94
CA SER A 113 -13.50 13.81 2.94
C SER A 113 -13.97 12.98 1.73
N THR A 114 -13.14 12.02 1.30
CA THR A 114 -13.41 11.20 0.11
C THR A 114 -14.26 9.97 0.41
N GLY A 115 -14.07 9.35 1.59
CA GLY A 115 -14.57 8.02 1.94
C GLY A 115 -13.62 6.87 1.56
N VAL A 116 -12.39 7.17 1.13
CA VAL A 116 -11.35 6.18 0.79
C VAL A 116 -10.55 5.81 2.04
N ASP A 117 -10.24 4.53 2.24
CA ASP A 117 -9.47 4.05 3.39
C ASP A 117 -8.04 4.66 3.44
N SER A 118 -7.64 5.22 4.58
CA SER A 118 -6.33 5.87 4.74
C SER A 118 -5.15 4.91 4.56
N ARG A 119 -5.34 3.62 4.82
CA ARG A 119 -4.35 2.55 4.55
C ARG A 119 -4.14 2.40 3.04
N PHE A 120 -5.21 2.47 2.27
CA PHE A 120 -5.18 2.35 0.81
C PHE A 120 -4.57 3.60 0.16
N ILE A 121 -4.92 4.81 0.63
CA ILE A 121 -4.26 6.06 0.20
C ILE A 121 -2.75 5.99 0.45
N LEU A 122 -2.32 5.56 1.63
CA LEU A 122 -0.89 5.38 1.94
C LEU A 122 -0.23 4.34 1.04
N ALA A 123 -0.86 3.20 0.81
CA ALA A 123 -0.30 2.15 -0.05
C ALA A 123 -0.09 2.64 -1.50
N ILE A 124 -0.99 3.48 -2.02
CA ILE A 124 -0.82 4.15 -3.33
C ILE A 124 0.32 5.17 -3.29
N ILE A 125 0.38 6.07 -2.29
CA ILE A 125 1.50 7.03 -2.14
C ILE A 125 2.86 6.31 -2.11
N MET A 126 2.94 5.17 -1.41
CA MET A 126 4.17 4.37 -1.35
C MET A 126 4.46 3.61 -2.66
N GLN A 127 3.46 3.30 -3.49
CA GLN A 127 3.65 2.67 -4.81
C GLN A 127 4.05 3.68 -5.89
N GLU A 128 3.47 4.89 -5.85
CA GLU A 128 3.69 5.94 -6.85
C GLU A 128 5.00 6.71 -6.62
N SER A 129 5.28 7.13 -5.37
CA SER A 129 6.37 8.08 -5.08
C SER A 129 7.32 7.67 -3.95
N ASN A 130 7.11 6.50 -3.32
CA ASN A 130 7.66 6.16 -2.00
C ASN A 130 7.40 7.24 -0.92
N GLY A 131 6.41 8.14 -1.12
CA GLY A 131 6.14 9.27 -0.24
C GLY A 131 6.96 10.53 -0.50
N CYS A 132 7.61 10.69 -1.65
CA CYS A 132 8.33 11.93 -1.94
C CYS A 132 7.34 13.08 -2.21
N VAL A 133 7.31 14.07 -1.30
CA VAL A 133 6.51 15.29 -1.48
C VAL A 133 6.92 16.12 -2.70
N ARG A 134 8.08 15.85 -3.29
CA ARG A 134 8.63 16.49 -4.50
C ARG A 134 8.73 15.51 -5.68
N ALA A 135 7.87 14.50 -5.74
CA ALA A 135 7.83 13.58 -6.87
C ALA A 135 7.60 14.36 -8.18
N PRO A 136 8.43 14.18 -9.22
CA PRO A 136 8.34 14.94 -10.46
C PRO A 136 7.09 14.58 -11.26
N THR A 137 6.53 15.56 -11.96
CA THR A 137 5.44 15.31 -12.90
C THR A 137 5.89 14.37 -14.02
N THR A 138 5.29 13.18 -14.11
CA THR A 138 5.42 12.36 -15.31
C THR A 138 4.43 12.86 -16.37
N ASN A 139 4.85 12.89 -17.64
CA ASN A 139 3.98 13.32 -18.72
C ASN A 139 4.21 12.49 -19.99
N TYR A 140 3.18 11.74 -20.37
CA TYR A 140 3.14 10.92 -21.59
C TYR A 140 1.87 11.23 -22.43
N GLY A 141 1.42 12.48 -22.40
CA GLY A 141 0.17 12.96 -23.02
C GLY A 141 -0.94 13.32 -22.02
N VAL A 142 -0.72 13.01 -20.74
CA VAL A 142 -1.49 13.44 -19.55
C VAL A 142 -0.46 13.90 -18.51
N SER A 143 -0.77 14.92 -17.71
CA SER A 143 0.14 15.47 -16.71
C SER A 143 -0.11 14.85 -15.33
N ASN A 144 0.84 14.08 -14.81
CA ASN A 144 0.68 13.27 -13.60
C ASN A 144 1.60 13.76 -12.45
N PRO A 145 1.29 14.87 -11.74
CA PRO A 145 2.14 15.42 -10.67
C PRO A 145 2.04 14.73 -9.30
N GLY A 146 3.10 14.88 -8.51
CA GLY A 146 3.04 14.82 -7.05
C GLY A 146 2.98 13.43 -6.41
N LEU A 147 2.71 13.40 -5.09
CA LEU A 147 2.78 12.20 -4.22
C LEU A 147 2.06 10.95 -4.74
N MET A 148 1.02 11.11 -5.56
CA MET A 148 0.18 10.05 -6.11
C MET A 148 0.15 10.04 -7.65
N GLN A 149 1.05 10.79 -8.31
CA GLN A 149 1.17 10.97 -9.77
C GLN A 149 -0.21 11.17 -10.44
N SER A 150 -1.03 12.07 -9.88
CA SER A 150 -2.48 12.11 -10.10
C SER A 150 -2.86 12.68 -11.48
N HIS A 151 -3.80 12.04 -12.19
CA HIS A 151 -4.21 12.40 -13.57
C HIS A 151 -4.69 13.86 -13.70
N ASP A 152 -3.90 14.68 -14.40
CA ASP A 152 -4.07 16.15 -14.52
C ASP A 152 -4.28 16.83 -13.15
N GLY A 153 -3.45 16.42 -12.19
CA GLY A 153 -3.39 16.99 -10.84
C GLY A 153 -2.98 18.46 -10.80
N THR A 154 -3.32 19.11 -9.69
CA THR A 154 -3.04 20.52 -9.40
C THR A 154 -2.04 20.71 -8.26
N GLY A 155 -1.94 19.73 -7.35
CA GLY A 155 -0.93 19.69 -6.30
C GLY A 155 0.44 19.27 -6.84
N THR A 156 1.47 20.05 -6.53
CA THR A 156 2.89 19.66 -6.72
C THR A 156 3.79 20.52 -5.83
N CYS A 157 4.93 19.95 -5.43
CA CYS A 157 6.07 20.70 -4.88
C CYS A 157 7.36 20.47 -5.69
N HIS A 158 7.27 19.91 -6.90
CA HIS A 158 8.38 19.79 -7.83
C HIS A 158 8.32 20.85 -8.95
N ASP A 159 7.13 21.14 -9.46
CA ASP A 159 6.94 21.88 -10.72
C ASP A 159 6.21 23.22 -10.50
N PRO A 160 6.52 24.28 -11.26
CA PRO A 160 7.62 24.41 -12.22
C PRO A 160 9.00 24.60 -11.54
N SER A 161 9.05 24.55 -10.20
CA SER A 161 10.28 24.69 -9.41
C SER A 161 10.13 24.00 -8.06
N VAL A 162 11.16 23.26 -7.64
CA VAL A 162 11.15 22.47 -6.39
C VAL A 162 10.96 23.38 -5.16
N GLN A 163 9.93 23.08 -4.36
CA GLN A 163 9.59 23.80 -3.14
C GLN A 163 10.17 23.10 -1.91
N ASN A 164 10.96 23.83 -1.12
CA ASN A 164 11.52 23.34 0.14
C ASN A 164 11.48 24.43 1.23
N PRO A 165 10.65 24.29 2.29
CA PRO A 165 9.67 23.21 2.49
C PRO A 165 8.53 23.23 1.44
N CYS A 166 7.89 22.07 1.30
CA CYS A 166 6.66 21.86 0.55
C CYS A 166 5.47 22.27 1.44
N PRO A 167 4.61 23.22 1.02
CA PRO A 167 3.48 23.66 1.84
C PRO A 167 2.51 22.51 2.18
N SER A 168 2.00 22.46 3.41
CA SER A 168 1.02 21.44 3.82
C SER A 168 -0.28 21.48 3.02
N SER A 169 -0.64 22.64 2.48
CA SER A 169 -1.71 22.80 1.49
C SER A 169 -1.41 22.08 0.17
N ALA A 170 -0.17 22.12 -0.32
CA ALA A 170 0.25 21.39 -1.53
C ALA A 170 0.34 19.87 -1.26
N ILE A 171 0.83 19.46 -0.09
CA ILE A 171 0.77 18.06 0.37
C ILE A 171 -0.67 17.55 0.37
N THR A 172 -1.59 18.35 0.96
CA THR A 172 -3.02 18.02 0.99
C THR A 172 -3.62 17.98 -0.42
N GLN A 173 -3.27 18.91 -1.31
CA GLN A 173 -3.80 18.93 -2.68
C GLN A 173 -3.34 17.71 -3.49
N MET A 174 -2.06 17.31 -3.41
CA MET A 174 -1.54 16.12 -4.10
C MET A 174 -2.33 14.85 -3.70
N ILE A 175 -2.66 14.73 -2.42
CA ILE A 175 -3.42 13.59 -1.88
C ILE A 175 -4.92 13.71 -2.22
N GLN A 176 -5.48 14.93 -2.21
CA GLN A 176 -6.87 15.19 -2.57
C GLN A 176 -7.15 14.94 -4.06
N ASP A 177 -6.20 15.30 -4.94
CA ASP A 177 -6.26 14.98 -6.38
C ASP A 177 -6.21 13.47 -6.61
N GLY A 178 -5.28 12.75 -5.96
CA GLY A 178 -5.12 11.30 -6.16
C GLY A 178 -6.25 10.46 -5.56
N ALA A 179 -6.71 10.78 -4.34
CA ALA A 179 -7.77 10.02 -3.69
C ALA A 179 -9.19 10.44 -4.11
N GLY A 180 -9.40 11.73 -4.40
CA GLY A 180 -10.71 12.32 -4.71
C GLY A 180 -10.97 12.59 -6.20
N GLY A 181 -9.94 12.51 -7.04
CA GLY A 181 -10.00 12.79 -8.48
C GLY A 181 -9.86 14.27 -8.81
N THR A 182 -9.63 14.55 -10.09
CA THR A 182 -9.46 15.90 -10.62
C THR A 182 -10.67 16.30 -11.48
N SER A 183 -10.55 17.40 -12.23
CA SER A 183 -11.57 17.79 -13.21
C SER A 183 -11.47 17.02 -14.54
N ALA A 184 -10.39 16.26 -14.75
CA ALA A 184 -10.12 15.53 -15.99
C ALA A 184 -9.88 14.02 -15.79
N GLY A 185 -9.50 13.57 -14.59
CA GLY A 185 -9.21 12.16 -14.30
C GLY A 185 -9.79 11.64 -12.99
N ASP A 186 -10.06 10.34 -12.97
CA ASP A 186 -10.56 9.59 -11.82
C ASP A 186 -9.49 9.47 -10.72
N GLY A 187 -9.90 9.68 -9.47
CA GLY A 187 -9.10 9.34 -8.28
C GLY A 187 -9.51 7.98 -7.71
N LEU A 188 -8.87 7.58 -6.60
CA LEU A 188 -9.16 6.29 -5.93
C LEU A 188 -10.66 6.09 -5.61
N LYS A 189 -11.37 7.16 -5.22
CA LYS A 189 -12.82 7.15 -4.97
C LYS A 189 -13.62 6.71 -6.20
N GLN A 190 -13.30 7.28 -7.37
CA GLN A 190 -13.93 6.93 -8.63
C GLN A 190 -13.49 5.54 -9.09
N CYS A 191 -12.20 5.19 -8.97
CA CYS A 191 -11.69 3.85 -9.29
C CYS A 191 -12.38 2.75 -8.47
N ILE A 192 -12.70 3.00 -7.18
CA ILE A 192 -13.50 2.09 -6.34
C ILE A 192 -14.93 1.94 -6.88
N ALA A 193 -15.59 3.03 -7.28
CA ALA A 193 -16.92 2.95 -7.88
C ALA A 193 -16.91 2.21 -9.23
N SER A 194 -15.95 2.54 -10.10
CA SER A 194 -15.73 1.93 -11.42
C SER A 194 -15.31 0.47 -11.35
N SER A 195 -14.84 -0.03 -10.20
CA SER A 195 -14.56 -1.46 -9.97
C SER A 195 -15.81 -2.34 -9.97
N GLY A 196 -16.99 -1.77 -9.69
CA GLY A 196 -18.26 -2.48 -9.54
C GLY A 196 -18.36 -3.46 -8.34
N ALA A 197 -17.28 -3.67 -7.59
CA ALA A 197 -17.22 -4.64 -6.49
C ALA A 197 -17.69 -4.03 -5.15
N THR A 198 -18.41 -4.83 -4.35
CA THR A 198 -18.95 -4.41 -3.04
C THR A 198 -18.13 -4.95 -1.87
N ASP A 199 -17.50 -6.12 -2.04
CA ASP A 199 -16.55 -6.76 -1.13
C ASP A 199 -15.18 -6.04 -1.11
N ASP A 200 -14.14 -6.65 -0.55
CA ASP A 200 -12.80 -6.06 -0.41
C ASP A 200 -12.00 -6.02 -1.72
N SER A 201 -12.34 -6.83 -2.73
CA SER A 201 -11.65 -6.83 -4.03
C SER A 201 -11.71 -5.49 -4.74
N LYS A 202 -12.69 -4.65 -4.41
CA LYS A 202 -12.83 -3.27 -4.91
C LYS A 202 -11.57 -2.44 -4.76
N TYR A 203 -10.74 -2.67 -3.72
CA TYR A 203 -9.50 -1.91 -3.52
C TYR A 203 -8.40 -2.34 -4.49
N PHE A 204 -8.24 -3.64 -4.73
CA PHE A 204 -7.25 -4.15 -5.69
C PHE A 204 -7.69 -3.90 -7.14
N LYS A 205 -8.99 -4.07 -7.41
CA LYS A 205 -9.63 -3.68 -8.67
C LYS A 205 -9.49 -2.17 -8.92
N ALA A 206 -9.69 -1.32 -7.90
CA ALA A 206 -9.45 0.12 -7.99
C ALA A 206 -7.97 0.48 -8.21
N ALA A 207 -7.04 -0.16 -7.51
CA ALA A 207 -5.60 0.03 -7.72
C ALA A 207 -5.21 -0.26 -9.17
N ARG A 208 -5.78 -1.33 -9.74
CA ARG A 208 -5.57 -1.70 -11.14
C ARG A 208 -6.15 -0.68 -12.14
N ILE A 209 -7.34 -0.14 -11.84
CA ILE A 209 -7.96 0.94 -12.63
C ILE A 209 -7.12 2.24 -12.51
N TYR A 210 -6.61 2.57 -11.33
CA TYR A 210 -5.76 3.75 -11.11
C TYR A 210 -4.46 3.67 -11.94
N ASN A 211 -3.79 2.52 -11.90
CA ASN A 211 -2.55 2.30 -12.65
C ASN A 211 -2.72 2.22 -14.18
N SER A 212 -3.84 1.68 -14.68
CA SER A 212 -3.97 1.29 -16.11
C SER A 212 -5.29 1.68 -16.80
N GLY A 213 -6.09 2.53 -16.15
CA GLY A 213 -7.40 3.00 -16.62
C GLY A 213 -8.48 1.92 -16.73
N SER A 214 -8.16 0.64 -16.48
CA SER A 214 -9.01 -0.50 -16.83
C SER A 214 -8.59 -1.78 -16.11
N ILE A 215 -9.43 -2.82 -16.21
CA ILE A 215 -9.10 -4.19 -15.85
C ILE A 215 -9.19 -5.03 -17.13
N ALA A 216 -8.26 -5.96 -17.33
CA ALA A 216 -8.28 -6.85 -18.49
C ALA A 216 -9.57 -7.69 -18.53
N SER A 217 -10.05 -8.04 -19.73
CA SER A 217 -11.34 -8.73 -19.92
C SER A 217 -11.45 -10.11 -19.27
N GLY A 218 -10.32 -10.71 -18.85
CA GLY A 218 -10.27 -11.94 -18.06
C GLY A 218 -10.30 -11.73 -16.54
N GLY A 219 -10.49 -10.51 -16.05
CA GLY A 219 -10.57 -10.16 -14.62
C GLY A 219 -9.23 -10.14 -13.88
N ASN A 220 -8.18 -10.81 -14.37
CA ASN A 220 -6.88 -10.88 -13.70
C ASN A 220 -6.22 -9.49 -13.60
N LEU A 221 -5.91 -9.05 -12.39
CA LEU A 221 -5.27 -7.76 -12.10
C LEU A 221 -3.79 -7.74 -12.54
N GLY A 222 -3.17 -8.91 -12.70
CA GLY A 222 -1.85 -9.04 -13.31
C GLY A 222 -1.82 -8.89 -14.85
N ALA A 223 -2.97 -8.76 -15.52
CA ALA A 223 -3.07 -8.73 -16.97
C ALA A 223 -3.51 -7.35 -17.50
N GLY A 224 -3.17 -7.06 -18.76
CA GLY A 224 -3.53 -5.80 -19.43
C GLY A 224 -2.30 -5.05 -19.94
N ILE A 225 -2.27 -3.74 -19.70
CA ILE A 225 -1.21 -2.79 -20.09
C ILE A 225 -0.71 -2.04 -18.85
N ALA A 226 0.52 -1.50 -18.87
CA ALA A 226 1.19 -0.91 -17.70
C ALA A 226 1.41 -1.90 -16.54
N THR A 227 2.09 -1.43 -15.49
CA THR A 227 2.70 -2.20 -14.39
C THR A 227 1.83 -3.36 -13.89
N HIS A 228 2.22 -4.57 -14.23
CA HIS A 228 1.44 -5.78 -14.01
C HIS A 228 1.41 -6.19 -12.52
N CYS A 229 2.50 -5.98 -11.79
CA CYS A 229 2.62 -6.32 -10.36
C CYS A 229 1.95 -5.32 -9.41
N TYR A 230 1.48 -4.17 -9.91
CA TYR A 230 1.00 -3.04 -9.10
C TYR A 230 -0.01 -3.42 -8.01
N ALA A 231 -1.01 -4.24 -8.35
CA ALA A 231 -2.03 -4.68 -7.39
C ALA A 231 -1.46 -5.68 -6.35
N SER A 232 -0.54 -6.57 -6.76
CA SER A 232 0.15 -7.51 -5.86
C SER A 232 1.05 -6.76 -4.86
N ASP A 233 1.82 -5.79 -5.33
CA ASP A 233 2.65 -4.94 -4.47
C ASP A 233 1.81 -4.21 -3.43
N LEU A 234 0.70 -3.61 -3.86
CA LEU A 234 -0.21 -2.88 -2.98
C LEU A 234 -0.85 -3.80 -1.92
N ALA A 235 -1.24 -5.02 -2.27
CA ALA A 235 -1.71 -6.02 -1.30
C ALA A 235 -0.64 -6.34 -0.23
N ASN A 236 0.62 -6.51 -0.66
CA ASN A 236 1.74 -6.71 0.27
C ASN A 236 2.01 -5.47 1.14
N ARG A 237 1.94 -4.25 0.59
CA ARG A 237 2.10 -3.00 1.36
C ARG A 237 1.06 -2.89 2.47
N LEU A 238 -0.20 -3.24 2.19
CA LEU A 238 -1.29 -3.25 3.18
C LEU A 238 -1.12 -4.33 4.27
N MET A 239 -0.35 -5.38 4.00
CA MET A 239 0.10 -6.39 4.96
C MET A 239 1.42 -6.04 5.68
N GLY A 240 2.01 -4.86 5.42
CA GLY A 240 3.22 -4.39 6.11
C GLY A 240 4.56 -4.65 5.40
N TRP A 241 4.55 -5.14 4.15
CA TRP A 241 5.76 -5.13 3.32
C TRP A 241 6.15 -3.69 2.96
N THR A 242 7.44 -3.38 3.08
CA THR A 242 8.00 -2.03 2.92
C THR A 242 9.26 -2.03 2.06
N GLY A 243 9.41 -3.05 1.20
CA GLY A 243 10.53 -3.15 0.26
C GLY A 243 10.36 -2.26 -0.97
N THR A 244 11.44 -2.14 -1.74
CA THR A 244 11.48 -1.51 -3.07
C THR A 244 11.57 -2.54 -4.20
N SER A 245 12.14 -3.72 -3.93
CA SER A 245 12.19 -4.85 -4.86
C SER A 245 10.99 -5.76 -4.64
N SER A 246 10.08 -5.81 -5.62
CA SER A 246 8.94 -6.72 -5.60
C SER A 246 9.38 -8.19 -5.77
N GLY A 247 8.68 -9.11 -5.11
CA GLY A 247 8.79 -10.54 -5.41
C GLY A 247 8.00 -10.96 -6.66
N CYS A 248 7.12 -10.10 -7.17
CA CYS A 248 6.30 -10.36 -8.34
C CYS A 248 7.07 -10.14 -9.65
N SER A 249 6.75 -10.95 -10.67
CA SER A 249 7.33 -10.87 -12.00
C SER A 249 6.31 -10.33 -13.01
N GLU A 250 6.59 -9.14 -13.54
CA GLU A 250 5.77 -8.44 -14.55
C GLU A 250 5.40 -9.36 -15.73
N GLY A 251 6.34 -10.17 -16.21
CA GLY A 251 6.15 -11.04 -17.38
C GLY A 251 5.31 -12.30 -17.14
N SER A 252 4.94 -12.62 -15.90
CA SER A 252 4.19 -13.86 -15.58
C SER A 252 2.95 -13.68 -14.70
N ILE A 253 2.84 -12.58 -13.94
CA ILE A 253 1.72 -12.37 -13.00
C ILE A 253 0.34 -12.39 -13.70
N GLY A 254 0.25 -11.93 -14.95
CA GLY A 254 -0.98 -12.01 -15.75
C GLY A 254 -1.48 -13.42 -16.08
N SER A 255 -0.65 -14.44 -15.86
CA SER A 255 -1.02 -15.87 -15.96
C SER A 255 -1.27 -16.54 -14.60
N VAL A 256 -0.96 -15.87 -13.49
CA VAL A 256 -1.24 -16.37 -12.13
C VAL A 256 -2.69 -16.07 -11.79
N THR A 257 -3.49 -17.10 -11.53
CA THR A 257 -4.94 -16.98 -11.26
C THR A 257 -5.31 -17.00 -9.79
N SER A 258 -4.35 -17.22 -8.87
CA SER A 258 -4.60 -17.27 -7.43
C SER A 258 -3.36 -16.88 -6.63
N GLY A 259 -3.59 -16.22 -5.50
CA GLY A 259 -2.61 -15.87 -4.48
C GLY A 259 -1.82 -17.08 -3.99
N SER A 260 -0.51 -17.04 -4.20
CA SER A 260 0.42 -18.02 -3.67
C SER A 260 1.02 -17.51 -2.37
N GLY A 261 0.35 -17.80 -1.25
CA GLY A 261 1.02 -17.79 0.06
C GLY A 261 2.19 -18.78 0.01
N GLY A 262 3.36 -18.38 0.53
CA GLY A 262 4.64 -19.06 0.33
C GLY A 262 4.60 -20.58 0.52
N GLY A 263 4.53 -21.33 -0.59
CA GLY A 263 4.12 -22.74 -0.56
C GLY A 263 4.17 -23.43 -1.93
N SER A 264 5.34 -23.40 -2.58
CA SER A 264 5.55 -24.03 -3.90
C SER A 264 5.59 -25.57 -3.82
N GLY A 265 4.43 -26.20 -3.63
CA GLY A 265 4.29 -27.66 -3.75
C GLY A 265 4.39 -28.12 -5.22
N SER A 266 5.41 -28.91 -5.55
CA SER A 266 5.55 -29.55 -6.86
C SER A 266 5.24 -31.05 -6.78
N SER A 267 4.53 -31.58 -7.77
CA SER A 267 3.93 -32.93 -7.70
C SER A 267 4.92 -34.05 -8.04
N GLY A 268 5.23 -34.91 -7.06
CA GLY A 268 5.91 -36.19 -7.27
C GLY A 268 4.93 -37.37 -7.19
N SER A 269 4.62 -38.00 -8.32
CA SER A 269 3.74 -39.17 -8.37
C SER A 269 4.51 -40.50 -8.25
N SER A 270 4.29 -41.24 -7.16
CA SER A 270 4.68 -42.65 -7.03
C SER A 270 3.69 -43.42 -6.16
N SER A 271 3.29 -44.61 -6.58
CA SER A 271 2.07 -45.28 -6.11
C SER A 271 2.28 -46.35 -5.02
N SER A 272 1.53 -46.19 -3.93
CA SER A 272 0.86 -47.25 -3.13
C SER A 272 1.63 -48.54 -2.75
N SER A 273 1.81 -48.73 -1.43
CA SER A 273 1.67 -50.04 -0.78
C SER A 273 1.06 -49.87 0.62
N SER A 274 0.11 -50.72 0.98
CA SER A 274 -0.83 -50.49 2.11
C SER A 274 -0.54 -51.31 3.37
N ALA A 275 -0.72 -50.72 4.56
CA ALA A 275 -0.93 -51.47 5.80
C ALA A 275 -1.71 -50.68 6.87
N ALA A 276 -2.65 -51.39 7.52
CA ALA A 276 -3.28 -51.18 8.84
C ALA A 276 -3.43 -49.76 9.45
N ALA A 277 -4.68 -49.40 9.76
CA ALA A 277 -5.01 -48.30 10.67
C ALA A 277 -4.87 -48.72 12.15
N SER A 278 -4.60 -47.76 13.04
CA SER A 278 -4.81 -47.90 14.49
C SER A 278 -5.25 -46.55 15.08
N SER A 279 -6.35 -46.54 15.84
CA SER A 279 -7.00 -45.33 16.35
C SER A 279 -6.70 -45.09 17.83
N VAL A 280 -6.27 -43.87 18.18
CA VAL A 280 -6.07 -43.41 19.56
C VAL A 280 -6.85 -42.08 19.74
N PRO A 281 -7.55 -41.84 20.85
CA PRO A 281 -8.77 -41.01 20.82
C PRO A 281 -8.59 -39.52 21.14
N VAL A 282 -9.61 -38.75 20.75
CA VAL A 282 -9.81 -37.33 21.11
C VAL A 282 -10.32 -37.21 22.56
N PRO A 283 -9.76 -36.30 23.39
CA PRO A 283 -10.29 -36.02 24.72
C PRO A 283 -11.53 -35.09 24.64
N THR A 284 -12.72 -35.67 24.82
CA THR A 284 -13.97 -34.91 25.01
C THR A 284 -14.06 -34.36 26.43
N TYR A 285 -14.28 -33.04 26.58
CA TYR A 285 -14.71 -32.44 27.85
C TYR A 285 -16.16 -31.97 27.76
N SER A 286 -17.02 -32.56 28.59
CA SER A 286 -18.44 -32.16 28.71
C SER A 286 -18.60 -31.03 29.72
N ALA A 287 -19.55 -30.12 29.46
CA ALA A 287 -19.88 -29.03 30.37
C ALA A 287 -20.87 -29.45 31.46
N ALA A 288 -20.74 -28.90 32.68
CA ALA A 288 -21.78 -28.93 33.71
C ALA A 288 -21.66 -27.76 34.72
N SER A 289 -22.68 -26.89 34.68
CA SER A 289 -23.31 -26.14 35.80
C SER A 289 -22.51 -25.32 36.82
N SER A 290 -22.99 -24.09 37.04
CA SER A 290 -22.64 -23.18 38.15
C SER A 290 -23.20 -23.62 39.51
N PRO A 291 -22.84 -22.90 40.60
CA PRO A 291 -23.87 -22.05 41.22
C PRO A 291 -23.44 -20.57 41.41
N ALA A 292 -24.39 -19.73 41.85
CA ALA A 292 -24.20 -18.32 42.25
C ALA A 292 -23.69 -18.22 43.72
N THR A 293 -23.44 -17.07 44.38
CA THR A 293 -23.72 -15.61 44.19
C THR A 293 -22.42 -14.80 44.50
N SER A 294 -22.29 -13.47 44.43
CA SER A 294 -23.21 -12.34 44.65
C SER A 294 -22.76 -11.06 43.92
N SER A 295 -23.67 -10.10 43.75
CA SER A 295 -23.38 -8.76 43.19
C SER A 295 -23.05 -7.73 44.28
N GLU A 296 -22.16 -6.79 43.96
CA GLU A 296 -22.15 -5.45 44.57
C GLU A 296 -21.79 -4.42 43.48
N ALA A 297 -22.25 -3.17 43.62
CA ALA A 297 -22.23 -2.19 42.53
C ALA A 297 -21.85 -0.77 43.02
N PRO A 298 -21.18 0.05 42.19
CA PRO A 298 -20.98 1.46 42.46
C PRO A 298 -22.20 2.30 42.03
N SER A 299 -22.88 2.93 42.99
CA SER A 299 -23.97 3.87 42.72
C SER A 299 -23.48 5.28 42.44
N SER A 300 -24.22 6.02 41.61
CA SER A 300 -24.02 7.45 41.35
C SER A 300 -24.54 8.33 42.49
N THR A 301 -23.82 9.40 42.83
CA THR A 301 -24.37 10.53 43.62
C THR A 301 -23.92 11.88 43.06
N THR A 302 -24.89 12.73 42.77
CA THR A 302 -24.71 14.15 42.46
C THR A 302 -24.89 15.01 43.72
N SER A 303 -24.12 16.08 43.88
CA SER A 303 -24.57 17.29 44.57
C SER A 303 -23.67 18.48 44.24
N ALA A 304 -24.28 19.66 44.11
CA ALA A 304 -23.59 20.94 43.99
C ALA A 304 -24.21 21.91 45.00
N THR A 305 -23.40 22.76 45.63
CA THR A 305 -23.90 23.78 46.56
C THR A 305 -23.19 25.12 46.36
N LYS A 306 -23.94 26.18 46.63
CA LYS A 306 -23.71 27.59 46.27
C LYS A 306 -23.34 28.40 47.52
N PRO A 307 -22.71 29.59 47.37
CA PRO A 307 -22.96 30.71 48.28
C PRO A 307 -23.60 31.93 47.59
N THR A 308 -24.20 32.83 48.37
CA THR A 308 -25.10 33.90 47.89
C THR A 308 -24.59 35.28 48.29
N SER A 309 -24.69 36.27 47.38
CA SER A 309 -25.34 37.60 47.52
C SER A 309 -24.93 38.52 46.33
N SER A 310 -25.70 39.42 45.71
CA SER A 310 -26.88 40.29 46.01
C SER A 310 -26.60 41.53 46.87
N ALA A 311 -26.96 42.77 46.52
CA ALA A 311 -27.48 43.38 45.28
C ALA A 311 -27.43 44.94 45.37
N GLY A 312 -27.60 45.67 44.24
CA GLY A 312 -27.68 47.15 44.18
C GLY A 312 -26.34 47.87 43.98
N GLY A 313 -26.26 49.15 43.54
CA GLY A 313 -27.32 50.02 42.99
C GLY A 313 -26.94 51.52 42.93
N ASP A 314 -27.32 52.20 41.84
CA ASP A 314 -27.41 53.67 41.62
C ASP A 314 -26.15 54.55 41.38
N ALA A 315 -26.40 55.73 40.76
CA ALA A 315 -25.67 57.02 40.73
C ALA A 315 -24.36 57.26 39.90
N GLY A 316 -24.48 58.10 38.84
CA GLY A 316 -23.45 59.02 38.26
C GLY A 316 -22.24 58.41 37.53
N GLY A 317 -21.80 58.81 36.33
CA GLY A 317 -21.64 60.15 35.73
C GLY A 317 -20.15 60.57 35.77
N VAL A 318 -19.52 61.35 34.87
CA VAL A 318 -19.83 62.02 33.58
C VAL A 318 -18.45 62.21 32.88
N PHE A 319 -18.22 61.95 31.58
CA PHE A 319 -18.15 62.97 30.49
C PHE A 319 -17.60 62.37 29.17
N GLN A 320 -18.19 62.79 28.03
CA GLN A 320 -17.67 63.11 26.66
C GLN A 320 -16.47 62.36 26.00
N GLU A 321 -16.34 62.30 24.66
CA GLU A 321 -17.02 63.04 23.56
C GLU A 321 -17.35 62.18 22.29
N LYS A 322 -17.85 62.80 21.19
CA LYS A 322 -18.60 62.15 20.09
C LYS A 322 -18.40 62.82 18.70
N PRO A 323 -18.02 62.06 17.66
CA PRO A 323 -18.86 61.90 16.45
C PRO A 323 -19.70 60.59 16.47
N SER A 324 -20.75 60.29 15.69
CA SER A 324 -21.40 60.81 14.46
C SER A 324 -20.74 60.49 13.10
N SER A 325 -21.43 60.07 12.02
CA SER A 325 -22.75 59.41 11.75
C SER A 325 -22.88 59.28 10.20
N THR A 326 -23.73 58.53 9.49
CA THR A 326 -25.00 57.75 9.68
C THR A 326 -25.08 56.72 8.49
N SER A 327 -26.10 55.91 8.13
CA SER A 327 -27.50 55.65 8.55
C SER A 327 -28.04 54.29 8.02
N SER A 328 -29.13 53.80 8.63
CA SER A 328 -30.42 53.28 8.08
C SER A 328 -30.54 52.50 6.75
N SER A 329 -31.51 51.59 6.55
CA SER A 329 -32.42 50.79 7.42
C SER A 329 -33.18 49.75 6.56
N ALA A 330 -33.61 48.62 7.14
CA ALA A 330 -34.52 47.64 6.48
C ALA A 330 -36.01 48.05 6.59
N PRO A 331 -36.91 47.34 5.88
CA PRO A 331 -37.97 46.61 6.60
C PRO A 331 -38.30 45.20 6.03
N SER A 332 -39.20 44.47 6.73
CA SER A 332 -39.48 43.04 6.54
C SER A 332 -40.88 42.72 6.00
N SER A 333 -41.07 41.48 5.47
CA SER A 333 -42.33 40.69 5.43
C SER A 333 -43.54 41.25 4.64
N THR A 334 -44.41 40.48 3.98
CA THR A 334 -45.12 39.26 4.43
C THR A 334 -45.67 38.45 3.22
N ALA A 335 -46.08 37.19 3.43
CA ALA A 335 -46.80 36.37 2.42
C ALA A 335 -48.28 36.80 2.22
N PRO A 336 -48.98 36.27 1.20
CA PRO A 336 -49.94 35.19 1.48
C PRO A 336 -49.96 34.06 0.40
N ALA A 337 -50.92 33.13 0.48
CA ALA A 337 -50.99 31.92 -0.34
C ALA A 337 -52.39 31.66 -0.96
N SER A 338 -52.47 30.87 -2.05
CA SER A 338 -53.50 29.82 -2.25
C SER A 338 -53.37 29.00 -3.55
N THR A 339 -53.41 27.67 -3.38
CA THR A 339 -54.30 26.69 -4.04
C THR A 339 -54.54 26.71 -5.56
N ALA A 340 -54.16 25.63 -6.23
CA ALA A 340 -54.90 25.03 -7.35
C ALA A 340 -54.70 23.49 -7.35
N THR A 341 -55.68 22.72 -7.83
CA THR A 341 -55.72 21.24 -7.77
C THR A 341 -55.87 20.63 -9.16
N THR A 342 -55.21 19.50 -9.42
CA THR A 342 -55.63 18.56 -10.48
C THR A 342 -55.27 17.12 -10.10
N THR A 343 -56.04 16.14 -10.59
CA THR A 343 -55.98 14.73 -10.17
C THR A 343 -56.13 13.79 -11.36
N ALA A 344 -55.19 12.85 -11.50
CA ALA A 344 -55.36 11.54 -12.14
C ALA A 344 -54.06 10.74 -11.95
N THR A 345 -53.98 9.40 -12.01
CA THR A 345 -54.82 8.24 -11.65
C THR A 345 -54.07 7.04 -12.24
N THR A 346 -54.12 5.90 -11.56
CA THR A 346 -53.42 4.64 -11.89
C THR A 346 -53.56 4.15 -13.33
N THR A 347 -52.52 3.45 -13.81
CA THR A 347 -52.67 2.09 -14.37
C THR A 347 -51.37 1.31 -14.16
N ALA A 348 -51.46 0.09 -13.62
CA ALA A 348 -50.38 -0.89 -13.64
C ALA A 348 -50.64 -1.88 -14.77
N ALA A 349 -49.62 -2.20 -15.56
CA ALA A 349 -49.73 -3.10 -16.71
C ALA A 349 -48.76 -4.28 -16.58
N THR A 350 -49.28 -5.43 -16.16
CA THR A 350 -48.54 -6.70 -16.19
C THR A 350 -48.52 -7.25 -17.60
N VAL A 351 -47.34 -7.53 -18.14
CA VAL A 351 -47.17 -8.33 -19.36
C VAL A 351 -46.16 -9.45 -19.13
N SER A 352 -46.48 -10.61 -19.70
CA SER A 352 -45.69 -11.85 -19.64
C SER A 352 -45.45 -12.35 -21.06
N SER A 353 -44.61 -13.39 -21.22
CA SER A 353 -44.08 -13.95 -22.49
C SER A 353 -42.79 -13.28 -22.98
N ALA A 354 -41.85 -13.99 -23.64
CA ALA A 354 -41.63 -15.44 -23.70
C ALA A 354 -40.19 -15.73 -24.18
N VAL A 355 -39.80 -17.01 -24.13
CA VAL A 355 -38.50 -17.53 -24.59
C VAL A 355 -38.14 -17.16 -26.04
N THR A 356 -36.86 -16.89 -26.28
CA THR A 356 -36.16 -17.25 -27.52
C THR A 356 -34.69 -17.46 -27.18
N ALA A 357 -34.21 -18.71 -27.32
CA ALA A 357 -32.80 -19.03 -27.18
C ALA A 357 -32.14 -18.99 -28.57
N THR A 358 -31.04 -18.24 -28.72
CA THR A 358 -30.23 -18.22 -29.95
C THR A 358 -28.85 -18.77 -29.64
N ALA A 359 -28.61 -20.02 -30.02
CA ALA A 359 -27.26 -20.60 -29.99
C ALA A 359 -26.49 -20.13 -31.24
N THR A 360 -25.34 -19.48 -31.05
CA THR A 360 -24.40 -19.17 -32.13
C THR A 360 -23.11 -19.96 -31.91
N ALA A 361 -22.59 -20.59 -32.96
CA ALA A 361 -21.56 -21.62 -32.85
C ALA A 361 -20.18 -21.08 -32.46
N ALA A 362 -19.41 -21.90 -31.72
CA ALA A 362 -18.00 -21.66 -31.48
C ALA A 362 -17.19 -21.87 -32.76
N ALA A 363 -16.36 -20.90 -33.13
CA ALA A 363 -15.45 -20.99 -34.27
C ALA A 363 -14.05 -21.41 -33.80
N THR A 364 -13.67 -22.67 -34.02
CA THR A 364 -12.32 -23.16 -33.75
C THR A 364 -11.33 -22.57 -34.76
N SER A 365 -10.33 -21.83 -34.28
CA SER A 365 -9.22 -21.31 -35.09
C SER A 365 -7.90 -21.89 -34.61
N THR A 366 -7.26 -22.71 -35.44
CA THR A 366 -5.93 -23.29 -35.16
C THR A 366 -4.85 -22.44 -35.84
N GLN A 367 -3.98 -21.82 -35.05
CA GLN A 367 -2.83 -21.05 -35.54
C GLN A 367 -1.53 -21.88 -35.41
N PRO A 368 -0.61 -21.85 -36.39
CA PRO A 368 0.64 -22.62 -36.32
C PRO A 368 1.61 -22.04 -35.28
N ALA A 369 2.38 -22.92 -34.63
CA ALA A 369 3.49 -22.51 -33.77
C ALA A 369 4.65 -21.93 -34.59
N ALA A 370 5.13 -20.75 -34.22
CA ALA A 370 6.42 -20.21 -34.68
C ALA A 370 7.52 -20.74 -33.75
N ALA A 371 8.68 -21.11 -34.32
CA ALA A 371 9.81 -21.62 -33.55
C ALA A 371 10.72 -20.47 -33.11
N GLU A 372 10.96 -20.34 -31.81
CA GLU A 372 11.96 -19.41 -31.27
C GLU A 372 13.37 -19.99 -31.37
N SER A 373 14.34 -19.15 -31.73
CA SER A 373 15.74 -19.54 -31.99
C SER A 373 16.67 -19.03 -30.90
N SER A 374 16.60 -19.62 -29.71
CA SER A 374 17.44 -19.25 -28.56
C SER A 374 18.90 -19.68 -28.76
N SER A 375 19.81 -18.69 -28.87
CA SER A 375 21.26 -18.91 -28.93
C SER A 375 21.89 -18.69 -27.55
N SER A 376 22.37 -19.76 -26.91
CA SER A 376 23.03 -19.70 -25.61
C SER A 376 24.50 -20.16 -25.69
N THR A 377 25.44 -19.30 -25.33
CA THR A 377 26.86 -19.65 -25.14
C THR A 377 27.12 -20.09 -23.69
N PRO A 378 27.78 -21.24 -23.45
CA PRO A 378 28.05 -21.72 -22.09
C PRO A 378 29.25 -21.00 -21.46
N VAL A 379 29.12 -20.64 -20.19
CA VAL A 379 30.25 -20.22 -19.32
C VAL A 379 30.47 -21.30 -18.28
N SER A 380 31.72 -21.71 -18.04
CA SER A 380 32.06 -22.80 -17.15
C SER A 380 32.68 -22.31 -15.85
N THR A 381 32.16 -22.82 -14.72
CA THR A 381 32.86 -23.14 -13.46
C THR A 381 34.19 -22.43 -13.18
N THR A 382 34.36 -21.64 -12.11
CA THR A 382 33.80 -21.82 -10.76
C THR A 382 33.68 -20.47 -10.06
N ALA A 383 32.58 -20.21 -9.35
CA ALA A 383 32.38 -18.98 -8.59
C ALA A 383 33.38 -18.83 -7.43
N GLU A 384 33.86 -17.61 -7.17
CA GLU A 384 34.79 -17.33 -6.07
C GLU A 384 34.06 -17.39 -4.72
N LYS A 385 34.73 -17.86 -3.66
CA LYS A 385 34.15 -17.90 -2.30
C LYS A 385 34.16 -16.53 -1.66
N TYR A 386 33.08 -16.15 -0.98
CA TYR A 386 33.01 -14.91 -0.22
C TYR A 386 34.15 -14.89 0.83
N PRO A 387 35.07 -13.91 0.81
CA PRO A 387 36.32 -13.98 1.56
C PRO A 387 36.16 -13.87 3.08
N TYR A 388 34.94 -13.55 3.55
CA TYR A 388 34.58 -13.44 4.96
C TYR A 388 33.69 -14.59 5.45
N ALA A 389 33.54 -15.66 4.65
CA ALA A 389 32.90 -16.90 5.05
C ALA A 389 33.72 -17.70 6.07
N VAL A 390 33.06 -18.44 6.97
CA VAL A 390 33.73 -19.22 8.02
C VAL A 390 34.50 -20.42 7.45
N SER A 391 35.65 -20.74 8.06
CA SER A 391 36.51 -21.84 7.61
C SER A 391 35.93 -23.24 7.83
N SER A 392 34.91 -23.38 8.69
CA SER A 392 34.14 -24.62 8.89
C SER A 392 33.09 -24.88 7.81
N CYS A 393 32.86 -23.94 6.89
CA CYS A 393 31.74 -24.00 5.96
C CYS A 393 31.74 -25.25 5.04
N ASN A 394 30.72 -26.09 5.22
CA ASN A 394 30.54 -27.36 4.54
C ASN A 394 29.59 -27.28 3.32
N SER A 395 28.69 -26.28 3.27
CA SER A 395 27.71 -26.07 2.20
C SER A 395 27.78 -24.65 1.63
N TRP A 396 27.79 -24.52 0.31
CA TRP A 396 28.08 -23.28 -0.40
C TRP A 396 27.03 -22.98 -1.47
N TYR A 397 26.64 -21.73 -1.61
CA TYR A 397 25.67 -21.27 -2.59
C TYR A 397 26.20 -20.10 -3.43
N THR A 398 26.20 -20.26 -4.75
CA THR A 398 26.53 -19.18 -5.69
C THR A 398 25.35 -18.23 -5.84
N VAL A 399 25.52 -16.97 -5.45
CA VAL A 399 24.53 -15.90 -5.63
C VAL A 399 24.36 -15.62 -7.13
N VAL A 400 23.13 -15.69 -7.61
CA VAL A 400 22.72 -15.35 -8.99
C VAL A 400 21.93 -14.04 -9.04
N ALA A 401 21.58 -13.58 -10.25
CA ALA A 401 20.86 -12.33 -10.41
C ALA A 401 19.48 -12.39 -9.73
N ASN A 402 19.15 -11.32 -8.99
CA ASN A 402 17.95 -11.16 -8.17
C ASN A 402 17.89 -12.01 -6.87
N ASP A 403 18.98 -12.68 -6.48
CA ASP A 403 19.10 -13.22 -5.12
C ASP A 403 19.27 -12.09 -4.08
N TYR A 404 18.73 -12.33 -2.88
CA TYR A 404 18.90 -11.51 -1.68
C TYR A 404 18.87 -12.45 -0.44
N CYS A 405 19.31 -11.99 0.74
CA CYS A 405 19.56 -12.86 1.89
C CYS A 405 18.34 -13.69 2.28
N GLU A 406 17.17 -13.05 2.41
CA GLU A 406 15.91 -13.74 2.74
C GLU A 406 15.53 -14.82 1.70
N LEU A 407 15.94 -14.68 0.43
CA LEU A 407 15.76 -15.72 -0.59
C LEU A 407 16.76 -16.88 -0.37
N VAL A 408 18.02 -16.58 -0.06
CA VAL A 408 19.03 -17.61 0.30
C VAL A 408 18.61 -18.35 1.58
N GLU A 409 18.16 -17.63 2.60
CA GLU A 409 17.61 -18.14 3.85
C GLU A 409 16.47 -19.14 3.62
N GLN A 410 15.43 -18.72 2.88
CA GLN A 410 14.31 -19.59 2.52
C GLN A 410 14.74 -20.80 1.68
N LYS A 411 15.72 -20.63 0.78
CA LYS A 411 16.22 -21.67 -0.14
C LYS A 411 16.99 -22.79 0.56
N PHE A 412 17.62 -22.49 1.71
CA PHE A 412 18.37 -23.47 2.51
C PHE A 412 17.72 -23.80 3.86
N GLY A 413 16.64 -23.11 4.25
CA GLY A 413 15.95 -23.33 5.52
C GLY A 413 16.72 -22.78 6.73
N ILE A 414 17.53 -21.75 6.52
CA ILE A 414 18.45 -21.15 7.49
C ILE A 414 17.99 -19.73 7.84
N THR A 415 18.31 -19.25 9.04
CA THR A 415 17.97 -17.87 9.47
C THR A 415 19.02 -16.86 9.00
N ALA A 416 18.64 -15.58 8.88
CA ALA A 416 19.57 -14.45 8.71
C ALA A 416 20.74 -14.50 9.71
N ALA A 417 20.47 -14.86 10.97
CA ALA A 417 21.49 -14.98 12.01
C ALA A 417 22.53 -16.08 11.69
N GLU A 418 22.11 -17.23 11.18
CA GLU A 418 23.01 -18.30 10.74
C GLU A 418 23.77 -17.92 9.46
N LEU A 419 23.07 -17.34 8.47
CA LEU A 419 23.68 -16.86 7.23
C LEU A 419 24.74 -15.79 7.50
N GLN A 420 24.51 -14.86 8.43
CA GLN A 420 25.50 -13.87 8.87
C GLN A 420 26.61 -14.50 9.73
N GLN A 421 26.28 -15.41 10.64
CA GLN A 421 27.26 -16.12 11.48
C GLN A 421 28.27 -16.90 10.63
N TRP A 422 27.84 -17.46 9.50
CA TRP A 422 28.71 -18.15 8.56
C TRP A 422 29.39 -17.23 7.52
N ASN A 423 28.99 -15.95 7.42
CA ASN A 423 29.52 -14.97 6.46
C ASN A 423 29.74 -13.62 7.16
N ALA A 424 30.78 -13.52 8.00
CA ALA A 424 30.92 -12.54 9.08
C ALA A 424 31.10 -11.05 8.69
N GLN A 425 30.90 -10.69 7.42
CA GLN A 425 30.78 -9.29 6.95
C GLN A 425 29.53 -9.06 6.08
N LEU A 426 28.59 -10.01 6.01
CA LEU A 426 27.29 -9.83 5.36
C LEU A 426 26.41 -8.92 6.23
N MET A 427 25.97 -7.79 5.69
CA MET A 427 25.19 -6.80 6.44
C MET A 427 23.75 -7.26 6.69
N ASP A 428 23.12 -6.71 7.73
CA ASP A 428 21.75 -7.06 8.17
C ASP A 428 20.65 -6.52 7.24
N ASP A 429 20.97 -5.51 6.44
CA ASP A 429 20.15 -5.06 5.31
C ASP A 429 20.41 -5.86 4.00
N CYS A 430 21.38 -6.78 4.02
CA CYS A 430 21.87 -7.55 2.88
C CYS A 430 22.43 -6.73 1.69
N SER A 431 22.71 -5.44 1.86
CA SER A 431 23.12 -4.55 0.75
C SER A 431 24.47 -4.91 0.10
N ASN A 432 25.23 -5.84 0.69
CA ASN A 432 26.49 -6.36 0.17
C ASN A 432 26.48 -7.86 -0.18
N LEU A 433 25.35 -8.42 -0.61
CA LEU A 433 25.33 -9.75 -1.24
C LEU A 433 25.92 -9.68 -2.66
N TRP A 434 27.09 -10.27 -2.88
CA TRP A 434 27.84 -10.15 -4.13
C TRP A 434 27.38 -11.16 -5.19
N LEU A 435 26.80 -10.65 -6.28
CA LEU A 435 26.46 -11.44 -7.47
C LEU A 435 27.68 -12.22 -8.00
N GLY A 436 27.52 -13.53 -8.21
CA GLY A 436 28.56 -14.41 -8.71
C GLY A 436 29.52 -14.98 -7.65
N TYR A 437 29.36 -14.62 -6.38
CA TYR A 437 30.15 -15.18 -5.27
C TYR A 437 29.43 -16.33 -4.57
N GLN A 438 30.21 -17.24 -3.98
CA GLN A 438 29.71 -18.32 -3.14
C GLN A 438 29.69 -17.92 -1.67
N TYR A 439 28.49 -17.82 -1.10
CA TYR A 439 28.29 -17.61 0.33
C TYR A 439 28.11 -18.95 1.04
N CYS A 440 28.46 -18.99 2.33
CA CYS A 440 28.24 -20.16 3.15
C CYS A 440 26.77 -20.31 3.53
N VAL A 441 26.22 -21.51 3.38
CA VAL A 441 24.82 -21.86 3.72
C VAL A 441 24.72 -23.14 4.58
N GLY A 442 25.83 -23.52 5.22
CA GLY A 442 25.90 -24.59 6.21
C GLY A 442 27.35 -24.83 6.65
N ALA A 443 27.59 -25.00 7.95
CA ALA A 443 28.93 -25.16 8.55
C ALA A 443 28.93 -26.21 9.67
#